data_AF-A0A068EMB5-F1
#
_entry.id   AF-A0A068EMB5-F1
#
_cell.length_a   1.000
_cell.length_b   1.000
_cell.length_c   1.000
_cell.angle_alpha   90.00
_cell.angle_beta   90.00
_cell.angle_gamma   90.00
#
_symmetry.space_group_name_H-M   'P 1'
#
loop_
_entity.id
_entity.type
_entity.pdbx_description
1 polymer ?
#
loop_
_entity_poly.entity_id
_entity_poly.type
_entity_poly.pdbx_seq_one_letter_code
_entity_poly.pdbx_strand_id
1 'polypeptide(L)'
;NHYPVLFRGVNGTVAHEFIVDLRGLKNTAGKKPEEVTKRLMDYGFHGPTMSWPVPGTLMNEPTGRESQAELDRFCDALISITEEIAHIEKGIEDAHNNVLK
;
A
#
# COMPACT_ATOMS: atom_id res chain seq x y z
N ASN A 1 -7.93 6.91 6.67
CA ASN A 1 -6.68 6.67 7.41
C ASN A 1 -6.29 5.20 7.21
N HIS A 2 -5.58 4.89 6.13
CA HIS A 2 -5.30 3.49 5.72
C HIS A 2 -3.80 3.19 5.79
N TYR A 3 -2.99 4.10 5.24
CA TYR A 3 -1.54 4.02 5.30
C TYR A 3 -0.91 5.32 5.83
N PRO A 4 0.08 5.25 6.72
CA PRO A 4 0.88 6.42 7.07
C PRO A 4 1.72 6.87 5.88
N VAL A 5 1.72 8.18 5.58
CA VAL A 5 2.71 8.79 4.69
C VAL A 5 3.95 9.10 5.52
N LEU A 6 5.09 8.49 5.14
CA LEU A 6 6.30 8.45 5.96
C LEU A 6 6.98 9.81 6.11
N PHE A 7 7.05 10.59 5.02
CA PHE A 7 7.68 11.91 5.01
C PHE A 7 6.70 12.94 4.44
N ARG A 8 6.67 14.12 5.06
CA ARG A 8 5.89 15.28 4.63
C ARG A 8 6.73 16.53 4.80
N GLY A 9 6.51 17.54 3.96
CA GLY A 9 7.09 18.87 4.13
C GLY A 9 6.51 19.59 5.35
N VAL A 10 7.06 20.76 5.67
CA VAL A 10 6.67 21.59 6.83
C VAL A 10 5.17 21.94 6.88
N ASN A 11 4.52 22.01 5.71
CA ASN A 11 3.09 22.31 5.58
C ASN A 11 2.21 21.06 5.48
N GLY A 12 2.76 19.86 5.72
CA GLY A 12 2.01 18.59 5.62
C GLY A 12 1.78 18.07 4.20
N THR A 13 2.34 18.72 3.18
CA THR A 13 2.25 18.31 1.77
C THR A 13 3.43 17.44 1.35
N VAL A 14 3.27 16.77 0.21
CA VAL A 14 4.33 16.03 -0.51
C VAL A 14 4.58 16.71 -1.85
N ALA A 15 5.66 16.33 -2.53
CA ALA A 15 5.97 16.80 -3.88
C ALA A 15 5.20 15.95 -4.93
N HIS A 16 5.87 15.47 -5.96
CA HIS A 16 5.26 14.65 -7.02
C HIS A 16 5.19 13.15 -6.68
N GLU A 17 5.87 12.73 -5.61
CA GLU A 17 5.89 11.36 -5.11
C GLU A 17 5.74 11.32 -3.57
N PHE A 18 5.34 10.16 -3.04
CA PHE A 18 5.22 9.94 -1.60
C PHE A 18 5.41 8.48 -1.21
N ILE A 19 5.83 8.27 0.05
CA ILE A 19 6.12 6.94 0.60
C ILE A 19 5.02 6.52 1.57
N VAL A 20 4.43 5.37 1.31
CA VAL A 20 3.50 4.65 2.18
C VAL A 20 4.27 3.69 3.09
N ASP A 21 4.13 3.85 4.40
CA ASP A 21 4.79 3.01 5.40
C ASP A 21 3.99 1.73 5.69
N LEU A 22 4.53 0.59 5.25
CA LEU A 22 3.93 -0.73 5.46
C LEU A 22 4.58 -1.51 6.61
N ARG A 23 5.59 -0.96 7.28
CA ARG A 23 6.38 -1.70 8.28
C ARG A 23 5.53 -2.17 9.46
N GLY A 24 4.48 -1.44 9.80
CA GLY A 24 3.52 -1.81 10.83
C GLY A 24 2.82 -3.15 10.56
N LEU A 25 2.54 -3.45 9.29
CA LEU A 25 1.79 -4.65 8.87
C LEU A 25 2.52 -5.95 9.20
N LYS A 26 3.85 -5.93 9.24
CA LYS A 26 4.65 -7.08 9.65
C LYS A 26 4.39 -7.43 11.12
N ASN A 27 4.19 -6.44 11.98
CA ASN A 27 4.01 -6.64 13.41
C ASN A 27 2.57 -7.05 13.75
N THR A 28 1.58 -6.55 13.00
CA THR A 28 0.16 -6.78 13.27
C THR A 28 -0.39 -8.00 12.53
N ALA A 29 -0.01 -8.19 11.27
CA ALA A 29 -0.56 -9.22 10.38
C ALA A 29 0.49 -10.18 9.81
N GLY A 30 1.79 -9.97 10.11
CA GLY A 30 2.88 -10.74 9.52
C GLY A 30 3.11 -10.47 8.03
N LYS A 31 2.51 -9.40 7.48
CA LYS A 31 2.50 -9.10 6.04
C LYS A 31 3.69 -8.26 5.61
N LYS A 32 4.17 -8.51 4.39
CA LYS A 32 5.32 -7.84 3.78
C LYS A 32 4.91 -6.94 2.61
N PRO A 33 5.74 -5.95 2.22
CA PRO A 33 5.46 -5.10 1.06
C PRO A 33 5.25 -5.89 -0.24
N GLU A 34 5.96 -7.01 -0.41
CA GLU A 34 5.84 -7.85 -1.60
C GLU A 34 4.45 -8.46 -1.75
N GLU A 35 3.77 -8.79 -0.64
CA GLU A 35 2.40 -9.32 -0.65
C GLU A 35 1.40 -8.24 -1.07
N VAL A 36 1.55 -7.00 -0.59
CA VAL A 36 0.73 -5.85 -1.02
C VAL A 36 0.95 -5.53 -2.49
N THR A 37 2.21 -5.51 -2.94
CA THR A 37 2.58 -5.27 -4.33
C THR A 37 2.03 -6.35 -5.27
N LYS A 38 2.10 -7.63 -4.88
CA LYS A 38 1.50 -8.71 -5.66
C LYS A 38 -0.01 -8.62 -5.68
N ARG A 39 -0.64 -8.30 -4.55
CA ARG A 39 -2.09 -8.16 -4.47
C ARG A 39 -2.60 -7.03 -5.37
N LEU A 40 -1.87 -5.91 -5.48
CA LEU A 40 -2.18 -4.85 -6.46
C LEU A 40 -2.26 -5.35 -7.91
N MET A 41 -1.50 -6.40 -8.28
CA MET A 41 -1.56 -6.98 -9.63
C MET A 41 -2.91 -7.64 -9.91
N ASP A 42 -3.57 -8.21 -8.90
CA ASP A 42 -4.93 -8.77 -9.04
C ASP A 42 -5.98 -7.68 -9.30
N TYR A 43 -5.69 -6.43 -8.91
CA TYR A 43 -6.49 -5.24 -9.20
C TYR A 43 -6.11 -4.59 -10.55
N GLY A 44 -5.17 -5.18 -11.29
CA GLY A 44 -4.72 -4.68 -12.58
C GLY A 44 -3.61 -3.61 -12.52
N PHE A 45 -2.97 -3.42 -11.37
CA PHE A 45 -1.89 -2.44 -11.20
C PHE A 45 -0.52 -3.09 -11.12
N HIS A 46 0.47 -2.48 -11.78
CA HIS A 46 1.87 -2.78 -11.47
C HIS A 46 2.23 -2.21 -10.09
N GLY A 47 3.12 -2.90 -9.39
CA GLY A 47 3.63 -2.44 -8.10
C GLY A 47 4.37 -1.10 -8.17
N PRO A 48 4.23 -0.22 -7.19
CA PRO A 48 5.09 0.97 -7.04
C PRO A 48 6.55 0.57 -6.71
N THR A 49 7.44 1.56 -6.63
CA THR A 49 8.82 1.33 -6.17
C THR A 49 8.81 0.74 -4.77
N MET A 50 9.40 -0.44 -4.62
CA MET A 50 9.30 -1.24 -3.41
C MET A 50 10.60 -1.23 -2.61
N SER A 51 10.49 -1.01 -1.30
CA SER A 51 11.58 -1.07 -0.32
C SER A 51 12.78 -0.14 -0.61
N TRP A 52 12.55 0.93 -1.35
CA TRP A 52 13.49 2.02 -1.58
C TRP A 52 12.73 3.36 -1.56
N PRO A 53 13.30 4.45 -1.02
CA PRO A 53 14.60 4.53 -0.32
C PRO A 53 14.60 3.92 1.08
N VAL A 54 13.43 3.50 1.59
CA VAL A 54 13.27 2.92 2.92
C VAL A 54 12.84 1.45 2.79
N PRO A 55 13.53 0.49 3.43
CA PRO A 55 13.10 -0.91 3.44
C PRO A 55 11.73 -1.07 4.10
N GLY A 56 10.86 -1.90 3.51
CA GLY A 56 9.54 -2.16 4.10
C GLY A 56 8.45 -1.17 3.70
N THR A 57 8.67 -0.33 2.67
CA THR A 57 7.73 0.71 2.24
C THR A 57 7.45 0.65 0.74
N LEU A 58 6.42 1.39 0.28
CA LEU A 58 6.11 1.60 -1.13
C LEU A 58 6.17 3.08 -1.49
N MET A 59 6.86 3.44 -2.58
CA MET A 59 6.98 4.82 -3.06
C MET A 59 6.16 5.01 -4.35
N ASN A 60 5.17 5.89 -4.30
CA ASN A 60 4.17 6.10 -5.35
C ASN A 60 4.39 7.44 -6.05
N GLU A 61 4.40 7.42 -7.39
CA GLU A 61 4.50 8.59 -8.26
C GLU A 61 3.48 8.46 -9.40
N PRO A 62 2.30 9.08 -9.31
CA PRO A 62 1.26 8.93 -10.34
C PRO A 62 1.56 9.66 -11.66
N THR A 63 2.58 10.54 -11.69
CA THR A 63 2.84 11.48 -12.79
C THR A 63 1.68 12.46 -13.07
N GLY A 64 1.93 13.49 -13.89
CA GLY A 64 0.88 14.45 -14.28
C GLY A 64 0.01 14.01 -15.46
N ARG A 65 0.09 12.74 -15.89
CA ARG A 65 -0.61 12.23 -17.09
C ARG A 65 -1.83 11.37 -16.78
N GLU A 66 -1.91 10.82 -15.58
CA GLU A 66 -3.01 9.94 -15.19
C GLU A 66 -4.28 10.72 -14.90
N SER A 67 -5.42 10.15 -15.27
CA SER A 67 -6.72 10.75 -15.00
C SER A 67 -7.09 10.62 -13.52
N GLN A 68 -7.90 11.54 -12.99
CA GLN A 68 -8.41 11.43 -11.61
C GLN A 68 -9.06 10.06 -11.35
N ALA A 69 -9.82 9.54 -12.30
CA ALA A 69 -10.44 8.22 -12.18
C ALA A 69 -9.41 7.08 -12.04
N GLU A 70 -8.24 7.20 -12.67
CA GLU A 70 -7.15 6.22 -12.50
C GLU A 70 -6.55 6.27 -11.10
N LEU A 71 -6.32 7.49 -10.60
CA LEU A 71 -5.81 7.73 -9.26
C LEU A 71 -6.78 7.20 -8.20
N ASP A 72 -8.07 7.43 -8.41
CA ASP A 72 -9.13 6.95 -7.52
C ASP A 72 -9.15 5.41 -7.51
N ARG A 73 -9.10 4.75 -8.68
CA ARG A 73 -9.04 3.28 -8.78
C ARG A 73 -7.82 2.69 -8.06
N PHE A 74 -6.66 3.34 -8.18
CA PHE A 74 -5.45 2.92 -7.47
C PHE A 74 -5.58 3.08 -5.95
N CYS A 75 -6.16 4.20 -5.49
CA CYS A 75 -6.43 4.43 -4.07
C CYS A 75 -7.43 3.42 -3.51
N ASP A 76 -8.51 3.14 -4.23
CA ASP A 76 -9.53 2.16 -3.84
C ASP A 76 -8.94 0.75 -3.72
N ALA A 77 -8.04 0.37 -4.65
CA ALA A 77 -7.32 -0.90 -4.57
C ALA A 77 -6.46 -0.98 -3.29
N LEU A 78 -5.66 0.06 -3.00
CA LEU A 78 -4.87 0.14 -1.77
C LEU A 78 -5.72 0.08 -0.49
N ILE A 79 -6.86 0.78 -0.47
CA ILE A 79 -7.79 0.77 0.65
C ILE A 79 -8.37 -0.64 0.84
N SER A 80 -8.82 -1.28 -0.23
CA SER A 80 -9.37 -2.64 -0.21
C SER A 80 -8.34 -3.64 0.33
N ILE A 81 -7.09 -3.56 -0.12
CA ILE A 81 -5.99 -4.41 0.39
C ILE A 81 -5.75 -4.18 1.89
N THR A 82 -5.87 -2.94 2.37
CA THR A 82 -5.78 -2.65 3.81
C THR A 82 -6.88 -3.35 4.61
N GLU A 83 -8.10 -3.40 4.07
CA GLU A 83 -9.24 -4.08 4.70
C GLU A 83 -9.06 -5.59 4.73
N GLU A 84 -8.57 -6.19 3.63
CA GLU A 84 -8.18 -7.60 3.57
C GLU A 84 -7.14 -7.95 4.66
N ILE A 85 -6.14 -7.07 4.85
CA ILE A 85 -5.15 -7.25 5.91
C ILE A 85 -5.78 -7.10 7.30
N ALA A 86 -6.70 -6.15 7.49
CA ALA A 86 -7.40 -5.98 8.75
C ALA A 86 -8.27 -7.20 9.10
N HIS A 87 -8.80 -7.94 8.13
CA HIS A 87 -9.48 -9.21 8.37
C HIS A 87 -8.52 -10.28 8.92
N ILE A 88 -7.28 -10.30 8.42
CA ILE A 88 -6.22 -11.20 8.93
C ILE A 88 -5.83 -10.80 10.36
N GLU A 89 -5.66 -9.52 10.64
CA GLU A 89 -5.36 -9.01 12.00
C GLU A 89 -6.44 -9.39 13.02
N LYS A 90 -7.70 -9.42 12.59
CA LYS A 90 -8.86 -9.79 13.42
C LYS A 90 -9.09 -11.30 13.49
N GLY A 91 -8.32 -12.11 12.77
CA GLY A 91 -8.49 -13.56 12.68
C GLY A 91 -9.78 -13.99 11.96
N ILE A 92 -10.34 -13.13 11.10
CA ILE A 92 -11.49 -13.44 10.25
C ILE A 92 -11.02 -14.31 9.07
N GLU A 93 -9.84 -13.99 8.53
CA GLU A 93 -9.17 -14.74 7.46
C GLU A 93 -7.92 -15.45 8.01
N ASP A 94 -7.54 -16.56 7.39
CA ASP A 94 -6.35 -17.32 7.82
C ASP A 94 -5.05 -16.53 7.54
N ALA A 95 -4.10 -16.56 8.47
CA ALA A 95 -2.87 -15.78 8.37
C ALA A 95 -1.90 -16.26 7.27
N HIS A 96 -2.05 -17.50 6.81
CA HIS A 96 -1.12 -18.18 5.89
C HIS A 96 -1.74 -18.64 4.58
N ASN A 97 -3.07 -18.74 4.50
CA ASN A 97 -3.83 -19.12 3.32
C ASN A 97 -4.93 -18.07 3.08
N ASN A 98 -4.57 -16.97 2.41
CA ASN A 98 -5.46 -15.83 2.16
C ASN A 98 -5.15 -15.21 0.80
N VAL A 99 -5.94 -14.22 0.38
CA VAL A 99 -5.76 -13.62 -0.95
C VAL A 99 -4.42 -12.88 -1.14
N LEU A 100 -3.70 -12.54 -0.07
CA LEU A 100 -2.36 -11.95 -0.16
C LEU A 100 -1.24 -12.99 -0.25
N LYS A 101 -1.50 -14.27 0.04
CA LYS A 101 -0.50 -15.34 0.14
C LYS A 101 -1.09 -16.73 -0.08
#